data_AF-A0AAU8JVK7-F1
#
_entry.id   AF-A0AAU8JVK7-F1
#
_cell.length_a   1.000
_cell.length_b   1.000
_cell.length_c   1.000
_cell.angle_alpha   90.00
_cell.angle_beta   90.00
_cell.angle_gamma   90.00
#
_symmetry.space_group_name_H-M   'P 1'
#
loop_
_entity.id
_entity.type
_entity.pdbx_description
1 polymer ?
#
loop_
_entity_poly.entity_id
_entity_poly.type
_entity_poly.pdbx_seq_one_letter_code
_entity_poly.pdbx_strand_id
1 'polypeptide(L)'
;MIQQPEQSPARRSKVVPPEQADARLAQWGLSVEQIHQSVIAGDDARSRVSSRYYPRNYAGITMWAETLAGLRRQLLKIRRGWRIGSTSNYETVYSIEREVAFAVVSGDTYTGIDGRRDPKLTRKRGPKTKERVRRNAVIGQLAFDLEIPGAREELPADEACSTWFLVIHPDEDKVRVELSLPVRVGDDGLVGEWIERILLPPVPVTGAVAPIEPDEDDDDGDPMVTRPA
;
A
#
# COMPACT_ATOMS: atom_id res chain seq x y z
N MET A 1 -45.52 -6.24 -2.96
CA MET A 1 -44.61 -5.61 -1.98
C MET A 1 -43.34 -6.44 -2.00
N ILE A 2 -42.34 -6.04 -2.79
CA ILE A 2 -41.08 -6.80 -2.92
C ILE A 2 -40.17 -6.28 -1.82
N GLN A 3 -39.96 -7.10 -0.78
CA GLN A 3 -38.97 -6.82 0.25
C GLN A 3 -37.60 -6.77 -0.41
N GLN A 4 -36.95 -5.61 -0.33
CA GLN A 4 -35.53 -5.49 -0.65
C GLN A 4 -34.74 -6.32 0.37
N PRO A 5 -33.72 -7.08 -0.06
CA PRO A 5 -32.88 -7.79 0.90
C PRO A 5 -32.14 -6.72 1.73
N GLU A 6 -32.32 -6.77 3.05
CA GLU A 6 -31.52 -6.00 3.99
C GLU A 6 -30.04 -6.26 3.69
N GLN A 7 -29.32 -5.20 3.29
CA GLN A 7 -27.87 -5.26 3.21
C GLN A 7 -27.35 -5.45 4.63
N SER A 8 -26.84 -6.65 4.91
CA SER A 8 -26.09 -6.93 6.13
C SER A 8 -25.02 -5.83 6.30
N PRO A 9 -24.94 -5.15 7.45
CA PRO A 9 -24.00 -4.04 7.62
C PRO A 9 -22.59 -4.55 7.40
N ALA A 10 -21.91 -3.99 6.39
CA ALA A 10 -20.53 -4.34 6.08
C ALA A 10 -19.69 -4.19 7.35
N ARG A 11 -19.06 -5.28 7.78
CA ARG A 11 -18.16 -5.27 8.95
C ARG A 11 -17.04 -4.28 8.65
N ARG A 12 -17.05 -3.11 9.29
CA ARG A 12 -16.05 -2.06 9.06
C ARG A 12 -14.66 -2.62 9.36
N SER A 13 -13.72 -2.42 8.44
CA SER A 13 -12.34 -2.88 8.60
C SER A 13 -11.72 -2.34 9.88
N LYS A 14 -10.85 -3.12 10.53
CA LYS A 14 -10.00 -2.60 11.61
C LYS A 14 -9.03 -1.60 10.99
N VAL A 15 -9.04 -0.34 11.42
CA VAL A 15 -8.11 0.68 10.93
C VAL A 15 -7.05 0.95 11.99
N VAL A 16 -5.78 0.84 11.59
CA VAL A 16 -4.63 1.32 12.35
C VAL A 16 -4.25 2.68 11.78
N PRO A 17 -4.32 3.77 12.57
CA PRO A 17 -4.04 5.11 12.09
C PRO A 17 -2.52 5.35 11.92
N PRO A 18 -2.10 6.38 11.15
CA PRO A 18 -0.69 6.61 10.81
C PRO A 18 0.25 6.70 12.02
N GLU A 19 -0.19 7.30 13.12
CA GLU A 19 0.60 7.44 14.36
C GLU A 19 0.88 6.11 15.08
N GLN A 20 0.16 5.04 14.73
CA GLN A 20 0.35 3.69 15.27
C GLN A 20 0.96 2.73 14.25
N ALA A 21 1.24 3.19 13.03
CA ALA A 21 1.69 2.34 11.93
C ALA A 21 3.02 1.66 12.23
N ASP A 22 4.03 2.39 12.74
CA ASP A 22 5.33 1.81 13.09
C ASP A 22 5.20 0.73 14.17
N ALA A 23 4.40 0.97 15.21
CA ALA A 23 4.17 -0.02 16.26
C ALA A 23 3.52 -1.30 15.71
N ARG A 24 2.59 -1.17 14.76
CA ARG A 24 1.95 -2.32 14.11
C ARG A 24 2.89 -3.05 13.16
N LEU A 25 3.74 -2.33 12.42
CA LEU A 25 4.72 -2.87 11.49
C LEU A 25 5.90 -3.57 12.21
N ALA A 26 6.26 -3.09 13.40
CA ALA A 26 7.31 -3.67 14.24
C ALA A 26 7.04 -5.15 14.59
N GLN A 27 5.76 -5.58 14.59
CA GLN A 27 5.38 -6.99 14.77
C GLN A 27 5.92 -7.90 13.66
N TRP A 28 6.18 -7.35 12.47
CA TRP A 28 6.84 -8.05 11.37
C TRP A 28 8.33 -7.68 11.24
N GLY A 29 8.87 -6.90 12.19
CA GLY A 29 10.21 -6.34 12.11
C GLY A 29 10.37 -5.30 10.99
N LEU A 30 9.27 -4.65 10.60
CA LEU A 30 9.25 -3.60 9.59
C LEU A 30 9.10 -2.22 10.24
N SER A 31 9.44 -1.17 9.50
CA SER A 31 9.12 0.22 9.83
C SER A 31 8.43 0.93 8.68
N VAL A 32 7.74 2.03 8.99
CA VAL A 32 7.15 2.93 8.00
C VAL A 32 8.21 3.40 7.01
N GLU A 33 9.39 3.76 7.52
CA GLU A 33 10.52 4.22 6.71
C GLU A 33 10.94 3.22 5.61
N GLN A 34 10.98 1.92 5.92
CA GLN A 34 11.31 0.90 4.92
C GLN A 34 10.26 0.82 3.80
N ILE A 35 8.98 0.98 4.16
CA ILE A 35 7.90 1.02 3.18
C ILE A 35 8.00 2.30 2.34
N HIS A 36 8.24 3.45 2.97
CA HIS A 36 8.43 4.74 2.29
C HIS A 36 9.58 4.71 1.29
N GLN A 37 10.76 4.21 1.68
CA GLN A 37 11.90 4.06 0.77
C GLN A 37 11.58 3.21 -0.47
N SER A 38 10.69 2.23 -0.32
CA SER A 38 10.22 1.42 -1.44
C SER A 38 9.28 2.21 -2.37
N VAL A 39 8.39 3.02 -1.80
CA VAL A 39 7.48 3.88 -2.55
C VAL A 39 8.23 5.02 -3.26
N ILE A 40 9.18 5.68 -2.59
CA ILE A 40 10.06 6.72 -3.15
C ILE A 40 10.78 6.19 -4.40
N ALA A 41 11.40 5.01 -4.30
CA ALA A 41 12.08 4.40 -5.44
C ALA A 41 11.15 4.17 -6.65
N GLY A 42 9.89 3.78 -6.38
CA GLY A 42 8.87 3.62 -7.41
C GLY A 42 8.42 4.93 -8.02
N ASP A 43 8.23 5.96 -7.20
CA ASP A 43 7.80 7.28 -7.66
C ASP A 43 8.88 8.01 -8.46
N ASP A 44 10.13 7.96 -8.00
CA ASP A 44 11.30 8.47 -8.74
C ASP A 44 11.43 7.79 -10.11
N ALA A 45 11.16 6.48 -10.18
CA ALA A 45 11.21 5.76 -11.45
C ALA A 45 10.03 6.14 -12.36
N ARG A 46 8.83 6.29 -11.79
CA ARG A 46 7.63 6.76 -12.49
C ARG A 46 7.86 8.15 -13.11
N SER A 47 8.44 9.09 -12.36
CA SER A 47 8.64 10.47 -12.80
C SER A 47 9.55 10.55 -14.03
N ARG A 48 10.62 9.74 -14.06
CA ARG A 48 11.55 9.63 -15.21
C ARG A 48 10.89 9.19 -16.52
N VAL A 49 9.74 8.52 -16.45
CA VAL A 49 9.04 7.96 -17.63
C VAL A 49 7.62 8.51 -17.81
N SER A 50 7.31 9.65 -17.18
CA SER A 50 5.98 10.27 -17.22
C SER A 50 5.75 11.23 -18.41
N SER A 51 6.71 11.33 -19.34
CA SER A 51 6.58 12.19 -20.52
C SER A 51 5.63 11.60 -21.57
N ARG A 52 5.07 12.47 -22.43
CA ARG A 52 4.11 12.09 -23.49
C ARG A 52 4.64 11.08 -24.53
N TYR A 53 5.95 10.86 -24.56
CA TYR A 53 6.59 9.97 -25.53
C TYR A 53 6.52 8.49 -25.12
N TYR A 54 6.27 8.21 -23.83
CA TYR A 54 6.10 6.85 -23.34
C TYR A 54 4.65 6.36 -23.50
N PRO A 55 4.42 5.04 -23.64
CA PRO A 55 3.08 4.47 -23.57
C PRO A 55 2.37 4.87 -22.27
N ARG A 56 1.07 5.16 -22.35
CA ARG A 56 0.26 5.67 -21.22
C ARG A 56 0.32 4.80 -19.97
N ASN A 57 0.44 3.48 -20.12
CA ASN A 57 0.52 2.54 -18.99
C ASN A 57 1.94 2.36 -18.42
N TYR A 58 2.97 2.84 -19.11
CA TYR A 58 4.37 2.54 -18.76
C TYR A 58 4.74 3.12 -17.41
N ALA A 59 4.38 4.38 -17.13
CA ALA A 59 4.62 5.00 -15.82
C ALA A 59 4.02 4.19 -14.65
N GLY A 60 2.80 3.65 -14.82
CA GLY A 60 2.17 2.80 -13.81
C GLY A 60 2.86 1.44 -13.64
N ILE A 61 3.33 0.84 -14.74
CA ILE A 61 4.11 -0.42 -14.70
C ILE A 61 5.44 -0.18 -13.99
N THR A 62 6.15 0.90 -14.33
CA THR A 62 7.42 1.27 -13.74
C THR A 62 7.28 1.52 -12.24
N MET A 63 6.27 2.28 -11.82
CA MET A 63 6.03 2.51 -10.39
C MET A 63 5.81 1.20 -9.64
N TRP A 64 4.94 0.33 -10.16
CA TRP A 64 4.67 -0.97 -9.54
C TRP A 64 5.94 -1.83 -9.43
N ALA A 65 6.69 -1.97 -10.52
CA ALA A 65 7.87 -2.82 -10.57
C ALA A 65 8.97 -2.32 -9.62
N GLU A 66 9.23 -1.02 -9.60
CA GLU A 66 10.29 -0.43 -8.77
C GLU A 66 9.89 -0.33 -7.30
N THR A 67 8.61 -0.10 -6.98
CA THR A 67 8.12 -0.21 -5.59
C THR A 67 8.25 -1.64 -5.08
N LEU A 68 7.86 -2.64 -5.87
CA LEU A 68 8.00 -4.05 -5.49
C LEU A 68 9.49 -4.44 -5.32
N ALA A 69 10.35 -4.01 -6.23
CA ALA A 69 11.78 -4.26 -6.14
C ALA A 69 12.38 -3.56 -4.89
N GLY A 70 11.99 -2.32 -4.61
CA GLY A 70 12.34 -1.60 -3.40
C GLY A 70 11.94 -2.36 -2.15
N LEU A 71 10.68 -2.81 -2.09
CA LEU A 71 10.15 -3.57 -0.95
C LEU A 71 10.93 -4.87 -0.74
N ARG A 72 11.17 -5.63 -1.81
CA ARG A 72 12.00 -6.85 -1.78
C ARG A 72 13.40 -6.56 -1.22
N ARG A 73 14.07 -5.50 -1.70
CA ARG A 73 15.40 -5.12 -1.21
C ARG A 73 15.37 -4.77 0.28
N GLN A 74 14.39 -3.99 0.74
CA GLN A 74 14.26 -3.61 2.15
C GLN A 74 14.04 -4.83 3.04
N LEU A 75 13.10 -5.71 2.68
CA LEU A 75 12.75 -6.88 3.49
C LEU A 75 13.87 -7.93 3.51
N LEU A 76 14.52 -8.19 2.37
CA LEU A 76 15.65 -9.13 2.32
C LEU A 76 16.86 -8.66 3.14
N LYS A 77 17.09 -7.34 3.28
CA LYS A 77 18.17 -6.77 4.11
C LYS A 77 18.00 -7.08 5.59
N ILE A 78 16.78 -7.27 6.08
CA ILE A 78 16.49 -7.58 7.49
C ILE A 78 17.08 -8.95 7.88
N ARG A 79 17.32 -9.85 6.91
CA ARG A 79 17.86 -11.22 7.10
C ARG A 79 17.15 -12.04 8.18
N ARG A 80 15.82 -11.89 8.30
CA ARG A 80 14.95 -12.64 9.23
C ARG A 80 13.90 -13.45 8.49
N GLY A 81 14.34 -14.35 7.61
CA GLY A 81 13.44 -15.30 6.94
C GLY A 81 12.53 -14.71 5.84
N TRP A 82 12.80 -13.49 5.36
CA TRP A 82 12.12 -12.93 4.18
C TRP A 82 12.60 -13.61 2.90
N ARG A 83 11.67 -13.91 1.99
CA ARG A 83 11.93 -14.59 0.70
C ARG A 83 11.09 -13.96 -0.41
N ILE A 84 11.57 -14.08 -1.64
CA ILE A 84 10.80 -13.66 -2.83
C ILE A 84 9.84 -14.78 -3.21
N GLY A 85 8.56 -14.44 -3.38
CA GLY A 85 7.54 -15.34 -3.92
C GLY A 85 7.18 -14.96 -5.35
N SER A 86 6.96 -15.95 -6.20
CA SER A 86 6.53 -15.80 -7.60
C SER A 86 5.62 -16.95 -8.04
N THR A 87 4.99 -17.64 -7.08
CA THR A 87 4.15 -18.81 -7.34
C THR A 87 3.03 -18.45 -8.31
N SER A 88 2.93 -19.19 -9.42
CA SER A 88 1.97 -18.91 -10.51
C SER A 88 2.07 -17.47 -11.06
N ASN A 89 3.28 -16.91 -11.16
CA ASN A 89 3.56 -15.53 -11.58
C ASN A 89 2.94 -14.46 -10.65
N TYR A 90 2.66 -14.82 -9.40
CA TYR A 90 2.16 -13.89 -8.39
C TYR A 90 3.33 -13.32 -7.58
N GLU A 91 3.81 -12.16 -8.02
CA GLU A 91 5.00 -11.51 -7.48
C GLU A 91 4.77 -10.96 -6.06
N THR A 92 5.46 -11.54 -5.08
CA THR A 92 5.39 -11.15 -3.67
C THR A 92 6.76 -11.12 -2.99
N VAL A 93 6.78 -10.64 -1.75
CA VAL A 93 7.83 -10.89 -0.75
C VAL A 93 7.16 -11.37 0.54
N TYR A 94 7.64 -12.46 1.12
CA TYR A 94 6.93 -13.15 2.20
C TYR A 94 7.86 -13.66 3.31
N SER A 95 7.28 -13.96 4.47
CA SER A 95 7.95 -14.61 5.60
C SER A 95 6.97 -15.61 6.23
N ILE A 96 7.35 -16.89 6.22
CA ILE A 96 6.56 -17.98 6.84
C ILE A 96 6.47 -17.78 8.34
N GLU A 97 7.59 -17.42 8.99
CA GLU A 97 7.66 -17.15 10.44
C GLU A 97 6.67 -16.07 10.89
N ARG A 98 6.42 -15.07 10.03
CA ARG A 98 5.48 -13.98 10.29
C ARG A 98 4.10 -14.20 9.68
N GLU A 99 3.93 -15.31 8.95
CA GLU A 99 2.72 -15.68 8.23
C GLU A 99 2.16 -14.61 7.27
N VAL A 100 3.05 -13.81 6.66
CA VAL A 100 2.67 -12.71 5.76
C VAL A 100 3.39 -12.74 4.42
N ALA A 101 2.65 -12.40 3.37
CA ALA A 101 3.15 -12.14 2.02
C ALA A 101 2.65 -10.77 1.55
N PHE A 102 3.52 -9.93 1.00
CA PHE A 102 3.17 -8.61 0.48
C PHE A 102 3.15 -8.59 -1.05
N ALA A 103 2.09 -8.05 -1.62
CA ALA A 103 1.97 -7.70 -3.03
C ALA A 103 1.74 -6.19 -3.20
N VAL A 104 2.33 -5.57 -4.23
CA VAL A 104 2.12 -4.15 -4.53
C VAL A 104 0.95 -4.00 -5.50
N VAL A 105 0.01 -3.11 -5.20
CA VAL A 105 -1.20 -2.89 -6.00
C VAL A 105 -1.62 -1.42 -6.02
N SER A 106 -2.30 -0.98 -7.07
CA SER A 106 -2.87 0.37 -7.13
C SER A 106 -4.28 0.44 -6.54
N GLY A 107 -4.50 1.45 -5.70
CA GLY A 107 -5.80 1.80 -5.11
C GLY A 107 -6.40 3.09 -5.68
N ASP A 108 -7.65 3.35 -5.30
CA ASP A 108 -8.39 4.54 -5.68
C ASP A 108 -8.10 5.73 -4.74
N THR A 109 -8.81 6.83 -4.95
CA THR A 109 -8.65 8.10 -4.21
C THR A 109 -8.99 8.01 -2.72
N TYR A 110 -9.39 6.86 -2.18
CA TYR A 110 -9.65 6.66 -0.75
C TYR A 110 -8.51 5.89 -0.06
N THR A 111 -7.48 5.51 -0.82
CA THR A 111 -6.27 4.86 -0.29
C THR A 111 -5.58 5.80 0.70
N GLY A 112 -5.17 5.25 1.86
CA GLY A 112 -4.50 5.98 2.93
C GLY A 112 -5.42 6.90 3.75
N ILE A 113 -6.74 6.82 3.56
CA ILE A 113 -7.72 7.68 4.25
C ILE A 113 -8.69 6.82 5.08
N ASP A 114 -8.83 7.14 6.37
CA ASP A 114 -10.00 6.70 7.17
C ASP A 114 -11.14 7.68 6.92
N GLY A 115 -11.97 7.34 5.92
CA GLY A 115 -13.00 8.22 5.42
C GLY A 115 -14.37 7.56 5.39
N ARG A 116 -15.26 8.15 4.58
CA ARG A 116 -16.65 7.68 4.43
C ARG A 116 -16.79 6.29 3.82
N ARG A 117 -15.76 5.78 3.13
CA ARG A 117 -15.70 4.43 2.59
C ARG A 117 -14.27 3.91 2.54
N ASP A 118 -14.15 2.59 2.50
CA ASP A 118 -12.88 1.91 2.23
C ASP A 118 -12.42 2.08 0.77
N PRO A 119 -11.10 2.02 0.52
CA PRO A 119 -10.55 2.06 -0.81
C PRO A 119 -10.89 0.80 -1.59
N LYS A 120 -10.98 0.96 -2.91
CA LYS A 120 -11.03 -0.14 -3.86
C LYS A 120 -9.76 -0.18 -4.69
N LEU A 121 -9.40 -1.38 -5.11
CA LEU A 121 -8.40 -1.55 -6.15
C LEU A 121 -8.93 -1.08 -7.50
N THR A 122 -8.08 -0.47 -8.32
CA THR A 122 -8.50 0.20 -9.57
C THR A 122 -8.68 -0.73 -10.77
N ARG A 123 -8.34 -2.02 -10.63
CA ARG A 123 -8.40 -3.01 -11.71
C ARG A 123 -9.00 -4.32 -11.22
N LYS A 124 -9.80 -4.95 -12.07
CA LYS A 124 -10.27 -6.32 -11.87
C LYS A 124 -9.07 -7.24 -11.71
N ARG A 125 -9.17 -8.15 -10.75
CA ARG A 125 -8.06 -9.04 -10.41
C ARG A 125 -8.19 -10.39 -11.09
N GLY A 126 -7.04 -10.95 -11.46
CA GLY A 126 -6.95 -12.28 -12.06
C GLY A 126 -7.36 -13.38 -11.06
N PRO A 127 -7.56 -14.61 -11.56
CA PRO A 127 -7.99 -15.74 -10.72
C PRO A 127 -7.07 -15.95 -9.52
N LYS A 128 -5.76 -15.76 -9.70
CA LYS A 128 -4.78 -16.00 -8.63
C LYS A 128 -4.92 -15.03 -7.46
N THR A 129 -5.07 -13.73 -7.73
CA THR A 129 -5.34 -12.75 -6.67
C THR A 129 -6.66 -13.06 -5.96
N LYS A 130 -7.72 -13.42 -6.70
CA LYS A 130 -9.01 -13.78 -6.11
C LYS A 130 -8.88 -14.99 -5.19
N GLU A 131 -8.06 -15.98 -5.56
CA GLU A 131 -7.74 -17.13 -4.71
C GLU A 131 -7.03 -16.71 -3.43
N ARG A 132 -5.99 -15.88 -3.52
CA ARG A 132 -5.26 -15.36 -2.34
C ARG A 132 -6.17 -14.57 -1.40
N VAL A 133 -7.05 -13.73 -1.94
CA VAL A 133 -8.04 -12.97 -1.14
C VAL A 133 -9.02 -13.91 -0.41
N ARG A 134 -9.54 -14.95 -1.09
CA ARG A 134 -10.40 -15.95 -0.44
C ARG A 134 -9.66 -16.71 0.65
N ARG A 135 -8.38 -17.02 0.44
CA ARG A 135 -7.55 -17.71 1.42
C ARG A 135 -7.32 -16.86 2.67
N ASN A 136 -7.17 -15.54 2.55
CA ASN A 136 -7.16 -14.64 3.71
C ASN A 136 -8.44 -14.73 4.54
N ALA A 137 -9.61 -14.88 3.91
CA ALA A 137 -10.87 -15.05 4.64
C ALA A 137 -10.89 -16.34 5.46
N VAL A 138 -10.36 -17.44 4.90
CA VAL A 138 -10.25 -18.73 5.61
C VAL A 138 -9.24 -18.64 6.74
N ILE A 139 -8.04 -18.09 6.51
CA ILE A 139 -7.02 -17.90 7.55
C ILE A 139 -7.54 -17.01 8.68
N GLY A 140 -8.22 -15.91 8.33
CA GLY A 140 -8.82 -15.00 9.29
C GLY A 140 -9.96 -15.61 10.11
N GLN A 141 -10.69 -16.59 9.57
CA GLN A 141 -11.73 -17.34 10.29
C GLN A 141 -11.12 -18.42 11.20
N LEU A 142 -10.13 -19.17 10.70
CA LEU A 142 -9.40 -20.20 11.47
C LEU A 142 -8.56 -19.63 12.63
N ALA A 143 -8.23 -18.33 12.60
CA ALA A 143 -7.64 -17.66 13.76
C ALA A 143 -8.61 -17.55 14.95
N PHE A 144 -9.92 -17.73 14.73
CA PHE A 144 -10.96 -17.75 15.78
C PHE A 144 -11.45 -19.15 16.14
N ASP A 145 -11.36 -20.12 15.23
CA ASP A 145 -11.77 -21.51 15.43
C ASP A 145 -10.56 -22.44 15.28
N LEU A 146 -10.23 -23.15 16.37
CA LEU A 146 -9.20 -24.20 16.53
C LEU A 146 -8.42 -24.58 15.25
N GLU A 147 -7.09 -24.40 15.32
CA GLU A 147 -6.10 -24.84 14.32
C GLU A 147 -6.49 -26.18 13.70
N ILE A 148 -6.89 -26.19 12.43
CA ILE A 148 -7.03 -27.42 11.65
C ILE A 148 -5.63 -27.81 11.16
N PRO A 149 -4.98 -28.85 11.71
CA PRO A 149 -3.67 -29.27 11.27
C PRO A 149 -3.74 -29.82 9.83
N GLY A 150 -2.77 -29.46 8.98
CA GLY A 150 -2.60 -30.03 7.64
C GLY A 150 -3.07 -29.16 6.45
N ALA A 151 -3.99 -28.21 6.63
CA ALA A 151 -4.51 -27.41 5.51
C ALA A 151 -3.49 -26.46 4.87
N ARG A 152 -2.41 -26.11 5.59
CA ARG A 152 -1.33 -25.24 5.12
C ARG A 152 -0.13 -25.99 4.54
N GLU A 153 0.03 -27.28 4.85
CA GLU A 153 1.24 -28.07 4.51
C GLU A 153 1.33 -28.42 3.02
N GLU A 154 0.21 -28.41 2.28
CA GLU A 154 0.18 -28.70 0.85
C GLU A 154 0.40 -27.47 -0.05
N LEU A 155 0.44 -26.28 0.53
CA LEU A 155 0.54 -25.03 -0.23
C LEU A 155 2.00 -24.60 -0.43
N PRO A 156 2.33 -24.01 -1.59
CA PRO A 156 3.60 -23.30 -1.73
C PRO A 156 3.74 -22.25 -0.63
N ALA A 157 4.96 -22.09 -0.12
CA ALA A 157 5.21 -21.37 1.13
C ALA A 157 4.70 -19.91 1.16
N ASP A 158 4.74 -19.21 0.02
CA ASP A 158 4.20 -17.86 -0.09
C ASP A 158 2.67 -17.84 -0.11
N GLU A 159 2.01 -18.93 -0.51
CA GLU A 159 0.55 -19.09 -0.50
C GLU A 159 -0.01 -19.51 0.86
N ALA A 160 0.82 -20.15 1.69
CA ALA A 160 0.47 -20.48 3.06
C ALA A 160 0.38 -19.25 3.98
N CYS A 161 0.87 -18.10 3.51
CA CYS A 161 0.85 -16.82 4.24
C CYS A 161 -0.39 -15.98 3.93
N SER A 162 -0.80 -15.14 4.89
CA SER A 162 -1.80 -14.09 4.63
C SER A 162 -1.25 -13.09 3.63
N THR A 163 -1.96 -12.88 2.53
CA THR A 163 -1.53 -11.98 1.45
C THR A 163 -2.02 -10.56 1.72
N TRP A 164 -1.11 -9.70 2.16
CA TRP A 164 -1.28 -8.27 2.37
C TRP A 164 -0.98 -7.47 1.11
N PHE A 165 -1.73 -6.39 0.90
CA PHE A 165 -1.54 -5.49 -0.22
C PHE A 165 -0.89 -4.19 0.25
N LEU A 166 0.27 -3.86 -0.31
CA LEU A 166 0.79 -2.50 -0.31
C LEU A 166 0.03 -1.72 -1.38
N VAL A 167 -1.01 -1.01 -0.94
CA VAL A 167 -1.89 -0.24 -1.80
C VAL A 167 -1.29 1.15 -1.97
N ILE A 168 -0.98 1.52 -3.21
CA ILE A 168 -0.43 2.83 -3.56
C ILE A 168 -1.43 3.63 -4.39
N HIS A 169 -1.50 4.92 -4.11
CA HIS A 169 -2.26 5.89 -4.88
C HIS A 169 -1.44 7.17 -5.06
N PRO A 170 -0.80 7.36 -6.23
CA PRO A 170 -0.15 8.60 -6.57
C PRO A 170 -1.18 9.71 -6.70
N ASP A 171 -0.93 10.80 -5.98
CA ASP A 171 -1.66 12.07 -6.08
C ASP A 171 -0.77 13.12 -6.78
N GLU A 172 -1.20 14.38 -6.78
CA GLU A 172 -0.43 15.49 -7.37
C GLU A 172 0.85 15.80 -6.59
N ASP A 173 0.78 15.89 -5.26
CA ASP A 173 1.86 16.35 -4.36
C ASP A 173 2.52 15.21 -3.55
N LYS A 174 1.85 14.06 -3.47
CA LYS A 174 2.25 12.94 -2.62
C LYS A 174 1.76 11.60 -3.15
N VAL A 175 2.37 10.52 -2.68
CA VAL A 175 1.88 9.16 -2.85
C VAL A 175 1.24 8.73 -1.54
N ARG A 176 -0.08 8.49 -1.56
CA ARG A 176 -0.80 7.89 -0.44
C ARG A 176 -0.62 6.38 -0.46
N VAL A 177 -0.40 5.81 0.71
CA VAL A 177 -0.04 4.39 0.85
C VAL A 177 -0.63 3.78 2.10
N GLU A 178 -1.07 2.53 1.98
CA GLU A 178 -1.52 1.70 3.11
C GLU A 178 -1.14 0.23 2.91
N LEU A 179 -1.00 -0.49 4.02
CA LEU A 179 -0.93 -1.96 4.01
C LEU A 179 -2.28 -2.52 4.43
N SER A 180 -2.94 -3.22 3.53
CA SER A 180 -4.32 -3.68 3.75
C SER A 180 -4.46 -5.17 3.51
N LEU A 181 -5.14 -5.86 4.44
CA LEU A 181 -5.43 -7.28 4.38
C LEU A 181 -6.80 -7.50 3.72
N PRO A 182 -6.86 -7.88 2.43
CA PRO A 182 -8.13 -8.06 1.74
C PRO A 182 -8.83 -9.34 2.19
N VAL A 183 -10.16 -9.32 2.21
CA VAL A 183 -10.99 -10.47 2.61
C VAL A 183 -11.99 -10.89 1.56
N ARG A 184 -12.43 -9.96 0.70
CA ARG A 184 -13.43 -10.26 -0.33
C ARG A 184 -13.17 -9.49 -1.61
N VAL A 185 -13.57 -10.13 -2.71
CA VAL A 185 -13.68 -9.53 -4.03
C VAL A 185 -15.17 -9.27 -4.24
N GLY A 186 -15.54 -8.01 -4.49
CA GLY A 186 -16.92 -7.63 -4.75
C GLY A 186 -17.45 -8.19 -6.06
N ASP A 187 -18.76 -8.07 -6.26
CA ASP A 187 -19.46 -8.54 -7.47
C ASP A 187 -18.99 -7.79 -8.73
N ASP A 188 -18.45 -6.58 -8.56
CA ASP A 188 -17.78 -5.79 -9.60
C ASP A 188 -16.41 -6.37 -10.04
N GLY A 189 -15.92 -7.40 -9.33
CA GLY A 189 -14.63 -8.04 -9.55
C GLY A 189 -13.44 -7.27 -8.98
N LEU A 190 -13.70 -6.20 -8.22
CA LEU A 190 -12.69 -5.40 -7.53
C LEU A 190 -12.55 -5.87 -6.08
N VAL A 191 -11.35 -5.71 -5.54
CA VAL A 191 -11.13 -5.89 -4.11
C VAL A 191 -11.41 -4.55 -3.44
N GLY A 192 -12.28 -4.55 -2.43
CA GLY A 192 -12.70 -3.34 -1.71
C GLY A 192 -13.13 -3.58 -0.28
N GLU A 193 -12.87 -4.78 0.24
CA GLU A 193 -13.23 -5.17 1.61
C GLU A 193 -12.00 -5.76 2.30
N TRP A 194 -11.77 -5.29 3.51
CA TRP A 194 -10.52 -5.50 4.24
C TRP A 194 -10.79 -5.99 5.66
N ILE A 195 -9.97 -6.91 6.16
CA ILE A 195 -9.97 -7.29 7.59
C ILE A 195 -9.31 -6.18 8.41
N GLU A 196 -8.12 -5.73 7.97
CA GLU A 196 -7.31 -4.72 8.63
C GLU A 196 -6.69 -3.80 7.57
N ARG A 197 -6.64 -2.50 7.87
CA ARG A 197 -5.98 -1.45 7.08
C ARG A 197 -5.00 -0.73 7.98
N ILE A 198 -3.72 -0.73 7.59
CA ILE A 198 -2.66 0.01 8.27
C ILE A 198 -2.36 1.22 7.41
N LEU A 199 -2.90 2.36 7.82
CA LEU A 199 -2.68 3.62 7.12
C LEU A 199 -1.26 4.10 7.43
N LEU A 200 -0.54 4.51 6.40
CA LEU A 200 0.81 5.07 6.56
C LEU A 200 0.76 6.57 6.26
N PRO A 201 1.65 7.38 6.85
CA PRO A 201 1.82 8.75 6.40
C PRO A 201 2.09 8.80 4.89
N PRO A 202 1.57 9.80 4.16
CA PRO A 202 1.83 9.91 2.74
C PRO A 202 3.30 10.23 2.46
N VAL A 203 3.81 9.74 1.34
CA VAL A 203 5.18 10.00 0.87
C VAL A 203 5.16 11.22 -0.04
N PRO A 204 5.87 12.33 0.25
CA PRO A 204 5.96 13.46 -0.66
C PRO A 204 6.57 13.04 -2.02
N VAL A 205 6.03 13.56 -3.12
CA VAL A 205 6.59 13.33 -4.46
C VAL A 205 7.84 14.18 -4.64
N THR A 206 8.91 13.61 -5.19
CA THR A 206 10.15 14.33 -5.50
C THR A 206 9.87 15.41 -6.55
N GLY A 207 10.03 16.68 -6.16
CA GLY A 207 9.74 17.85 -7.00
C GLY A 207 8.63 18.76 -6.48
N ALA A 208 7.88 18.33 -5.45
CA ALA A 208 7.06 19.25 -4.66
C ALA A 208 8.01 20.09 -3.78
N VAL A 209 8.38 21.27 -4.27
CA VAL A 209 9.01 22.29 -3.43
C VAL A 209 8.03 22.56 -2.29
N ALA A 210 8.42 22.29 -1.05
CA ALA A 210 7.65 22.76 0.09
C ALA A 210 7.47 24.27 -0.07
N PRO A 211 6.27 24.84 0.12
CA PRO A 211 6.13 26.28 0.18
C PRO A 211 7.17 26.79 1.17
N ILE A 212 8.10 27.62 0.70
CA ILE A 212 8.94 28.41 1.60
C ILE A 212 7.92 29.26 2.34
N GLU A 213 7.71 29.01 3.63
CA GLU A 213 6.94 29.93 4.45
C GLU A 213 7.62 31.29 4.31
N PRO A 214 6.92 32.34 3.88
CA PRO A 214 7.53 33.67 3.86
C PRO A 214 7.97 33.97 5.28
N ASP A 215 9.26 34.26 5.45
CA ASP A 215 9.77 34.84 6.68
C ASP A 215 8.96 36.12 6.92
N GLU A 216 8.03 36.09 7.88
CA GLU A 216 7.40 37.29 8.40
C GLU A 216 8.45 38.01 9.26
N ASP A 217 9.37 38.70 8.60
CA ASP A 217 10.20 39.76 9.17
C ASP A 217 10.62 40.71 8.04
N ASP A 218 9.64 41.48 7.55
CA ASP A 218 9.84 42.72 6.81
C ASP A 218 9.56 43.87 7.79
N ASP A 219 10.58 44.48 8.39
CA ASP A 219 10.60 45.93 8.67
C ASP A 219 12.00 46.39 9.09
N ASP A 220 12.70 47.08 8.20
CA ASP A 220 13.23 48.41 8.50
C ASP A 220 13.84 48.98 7.20
N GLY A 221 13.03 49.78 6.52
CA GLY A 221 13.46 50.56 5.37
C GLY A 221 14.50 51.61 5.75
N ASP A 222 15.56 51.70 4.95
CA ASP A 222 16.44 52.87 4.95
C ASP A 222 16.35 53.55 3.56
N PRO A 223 15.96 54.84 3.47
CA PRO A 223 15.70 55.49 2.19
C PRO A 223 16.97 55.78 1.39
N MET A 224 16.82 55.61 0.08
CA MET A 224 17.72 56.05 -1.00
C MET A 224 18.44 57.37 -0.71
N VAL A 225 19.76 57.30 -0.52
CA VAL A 225 20.65 58.46 -0.67
C VAL A 225 21.12 58.54 -2.12
N THR A 226 20.52 59.43 -2.89
CA THR A 226 21.09 59.88 -4.17
C THR A 226 22.31 60.77 -3.92
N ARG A 227 23.44 60.51 -4.58
CA ARG A 227 24.54 61.48 -4.72
C ARG A 227 24.79 61.78 -6.20
N PRO A 228 24.92 63.06 -6.59
CA PRO A 228 25.24 63.45 -7.96
C PRO A 228 26.75 63.54 -8.19
N ALA A 229 27.16 63.25 -9.43
CA ALA A 229 28.30 63.84 -10.14
C ALA A 229 28.01 63.78 -11.65
#